data_AF-A0A0B7BR55-F1
#
_entry.id   AF-A0A0B7BR55-F1
#
_cell.length_a   1.000
_cell.length_b   1.000
_cell.length_c   1.000
_cell.angle_alpha   90.00
_cell.angle_beta   90.00
_cell.angle_gamma   90.00
#
_symmetry.space_group_name_H-M   'P 1'
#
loop_
_entity.id
_entity.type
_entity.pdbx_description
1 polymer ?
#
loop_
_entity_poly.entity_id
_entity_poly.type
_entity_poly.pdbx_seq_one_letter_code
_entity_poly.pdbx_strand_id
1 'polypeptide(L)'
;DKVYDYVNEDFIWSYFSKAGYRTGAIFDDYHVTAFHYQKKGWDKPPVDYYHRVVVLAKNNDKLMKATSSNCFGDMPEITFNHDFWIQMASTFNNSQSNPYFGFSFSVGLTHDDNNLASAGDDLYLSFFQQLKDKNIINNTVIIFFSDHGQRYGPTRSTYNGMIESRTPYVFLVFPPWFHRK
;
A
#
# COMPACT_ATOMS: atom_id res chain seq x y z
N ASP A 1 14.02 -19.85 -21.20
CA ASP A 1 12.87 -18.93 -20.99
C ASP A 1 12.63 -18.70 -19.51
N LYS A 2 12.83 -17.48 -19.01
CA LYS A 2 12.48 -17.12 -17.63
C LYS A 2 11.00 -16.73 -17.57
N VAL A 3 10.18 -17.49 -16.86
CA VAL A 3 8.73 -17.24 -16.70
C VAL A 3 8.47 -16.10 -15.71
N TYR A 4 9.39 -15.88 -14.77
CA TYR A 4 9.34 -14.85 -13.73
C TYR A 4 10.64 -14.03 -13.69
N ASP A 5 10.65 -12.95 -12.90
CA ASP A 5 11.82 -12.08 -12.75
C ASP A 5 12.84 -12.64 -11.74
N TYR A 6 12.47 -13.65 -10.93
CA TYR A 6 13.31 -14.32 -9.92
C TYR A 6 13.92 -13.37 -8.87
N VAL A 7 13.16 -12.35 -8.46
CA VAL A 7 13.58 -11.28 -7.54
C VAL A 7 13.02 -11.47 -6.12
N ASN A 8 12.73 -12.71 -5.73
CA ASN A 8 12.06 -13.02 -4.45
C ASN A 8 12.87 -12.62 -3.22
N GLU A 9 14.19 -12.60 -3.32
CA GLU A 9 15.09 -12.29 -2.21
C GLU A 9 15.57 -10.82 -2.22
N ASP A 10 15.25 -10.04 -3.26
CA ASP A 10 15.91 -8.76 -3.55
C ASP A 10 15.28 -7.55 -2.84
N PHE A 11 14.11 -7.72 -2.21
CA PHE A 11 13.35 -6.64 -1.61
C PHE A 11 13.35 -6.68 -0.09
N ILE A 12 13.10 -5.52 0.53
CA ILE A 12 13.24 -5.33 1.98
C ILE A 12 12.43 -6.32 2.83
N TRP A 13 11.26 -6.76 2.36
CA TRP A 13 10.45 -7.75 3.06
C TRP A 13 11.14 -9.11 3.19
N SER A 14 12.04 -9.49 2.28
CA SER A 14 12.82 -10.74 2.40
C SER A 14 13.74 -10.70 3.62
N TYR A 15 14.32 -9.53 3.92
CA TYR A 15 15.15 -9.30 5.10
C TYR A 15 14.32 -9.36 6.38
N PHE A 16 13.14 -8.75 6.38
CA PHE A 16 12.22 -8.83 7.51
C PHE A 16 11.72 -10.27 7.76
N SER A 17 11.39 -11.00 6.71
CA SER A 17 11.03 -12.41 6.80
C SER A 17 12.16 -13.25 7.44
N LYS A 18 13.40 -13.07 6.97
CA LYS A 18 14.60 -13.73 7.54
C LYS A 18 14.85 -13.34 9.00
N ALA A 19 14.48 -12.13 9.40
CA ALA A 19 14.55 -11.66 10.78
C ALA A 19 13.39 -12.17 11.67
N GLY A 20 12.48 -12.99 11.14
CA GLY A 20 11.36 -13.59 11.87
C GLY A 20 10.07 -12.77 11.88
N TYR A 21 9.99 -11.69 11.09
CA TYR A 21 8.79 -10.86 11.00
C TYR A 21 7.71 -11.56 10.18
N ARG A 22 6.44 -11.34 10.53
CA ARG A 22 5.31 -11.60 9.63
C ARG A 22 5.24 -10.50 8.58
N THR A 23 5.25 -10.89 7.32
CA THR A 23 5.34 -9.96 6.19
C THR A 23 4.01 -9.88 5.45
N GLY A 24 3.58 -8.67 5.09
CA GLY A 24 2.37 -8.44 4.31
C GLY A 24 2.62 -7.44 3.19
N ALA A 25 1.88 -7.58 2.09
CA ALA A 25 1.95 -6.64 0.99
C ALA A 25 0.59 -6.46 0.27
N ILE A 26 0.26 -5.20 -0.01
CA ILE A 26 -0.87 -4.79 -0.84
C ILE A 26 -0.36 -4.00 -2.05
N PHE A 27 -0.77 -4.45 -3.23
CA PHE A 27 -0.75 -3.68 -4.47
C PHE A 27 -2.16 -3.72 -5.05
N ASP A 28 -2.86 -2.61 -5.06
CA ASP A 28 -4.30 -2.52 -5.31
C ASP A 28 -4.68 -2.61 -6.80
N ASP A 29 -3.73 -2.47 -7.72
CA ASP A 29 -3.96 -2.70 -9.15
C ASP A 29 -3.43 -4.07 -9.63
N TYR A 30 -4.18 -4.72 -10.52
CA TYR A 30 -3.81 -6.02 -11.04
C TYR A 30 -2.68 -5.95 -12.10
N HIS A 31 -2.49 -4.82 -12.76
CA HIS A 31 -1.54 -4.63 -13.84
C HIS A 31 -0.52 -3.51 -13.59
N VAL A 32 -0.96 -2.34 -13.12
CA VAL A 32 -0.17 -1.11 -12.98
C VAL A 32 0.39 -1.01 -11.57
N THR A 33 1.39 -1.83 -11.28
CA THR A 33 2.16 -1.74 -10.03
C THR A 33 3.65 -1.77 -10.34
N ALA A 34 4.48 -1.31 -9.41
CA ALA A 34 5.94 -1.34 -9.54
C ALA A 34 6.51 -2.75 -9.85
N PHE A 35 5.72 -3.80 -9.61
CA PHE A 35 6.15 -5.20 -9.68
C PHE A 35 5.42 -6.03 -10.74
N HIS A 36 4.38 -5.47 -11.38
CA HIS A 36 3.61 -6.17 -12.43
C HIS A 36 3.52 -5.38 -13.74
N TYR A 37 3.83 -4.08 -13.74
CA TYR A 37 3.86 -3.30 -14.97
C TYR A 37 5.15 -3.58 -15.75
N GLN A 38 5.02 -4.23 -16.92
CA GLN A 38 6.16 -4.67 -17.75
C GLN A 38 7.12 -5.65 -17.03
N LYS A 39 6.68 -6.20 -15.90
CA LYS A 39 7.41 -7.16 -15.07
C LYS A 39 6.65 -8.46 -15.03
N LYS A 40 7.37 -9.57 -14.88
CA LYS A 40 6.78 -10.91 -14.72
C LYS A 40 6.50 -11.22 -13.25
N GLY A 41 7.06 -10.43 -12.33
CA GLY A 41 6.86 -10.55 -10.90
C GLY A 41 7.59 -11.77 -10.33
N TRP A 42 6.99 -12.38 -9.30
CA TRP A 42 7.60 -13.44 -8.52
C TRP A 42 7.05 -14.83 -8.87
N ASP A 43 7.90 -15.85 -8.71
CA ASP A 43 7.54 -17.26 -8.92
C ASP A 43 6.75 -17.86 -7.76
N LYS A 44 7.02 -17.38 -6.54
CA LYS A 44 6.26 -17.66 -5.31
C LYS A 44 5.81 -16.33 -4.65
N PRO A 45 4.77 -16.34 -3.79
CA PRO A 45 4.38 -15.14 -3.04
C PRO A 45 5.58 -14.50 -2.33
N PRO A 46 5.78 -13.17 -2.45
CA PRO A 46 6.95 -12.50 -1.89
C PRO A 46 6.87 -12.27 -0.38
N VAL A 47 5.69 -12.44 0.22
CA VAL A 47 5.38 -12.18 1.63
C VAL A 47 4.36 -13.20 2.16
N ASP A 48 4.23 -13.31 3.49
CA ASP A 48 3.31 -14.26 4.14
C ASP A 48 1.84 -13.93 3.86
N TYR A 49 1.47 -12.65 3.93
CA TYR A 49 0.12 -12.15 3.71
C TYR A 49 0.07 -11.31 2.43
N TYR A 50 -0.09 -11.98 1.28
CA TYR A 50 -0.06 -11.33 -0.02
C TYR A 50 -1.46 -11.10 -0.61
N HIS A 51 -1.86 -9.84 -0.73
CA HIS A 51 -3.22 -9.45 -1.12
C HIS A 51 -3.57 -9.69 -2.61
N ARG A 52 -2.59 -10.09 -3.42
CA ARG A 52 -2.70 -10.25 -4.87
C ARG A 52 -3.85 -11.13 -5.33
N VAL A 53 -4.14 -12.20 -4.61
CA VAL A 53 -5.23 -13.14 -4.98
C VAL A 53 -6.59 -12.41 -4.99
N VAL A 54 -6.81 -11.52 -4.03
CA VAL A 54 -8.05 -10.75 -3.91
C VAL A 54 -8.18 -9.74 -5.06
N VAL A 55 -7.10 -9.05 -5.39
CA VAL A 55 -7.04 -8.09 -6.52
C VAL A 55 -7.30 -8.78 -7.85
N LEU A 56 -6.73 -9.98 -8.06
CA LEU A 56 -6.99 -10.78 -9.26
C LEU A 56 -8.44 -11.27 -9.32
N ALA A 57 -9.01 -11.69 -8.19
CA ALA A 57 -10.40 -12.10 -8.12
C ALA A 57 -11.36 -10.95 -8.45
N LYS A 58 -11.16 -9.76 -7.84
CA LYS A 58 -11.88 -8.51 -8.19
C LYS A 58 -11.77 -8.24 -9.69
N ASN A 59 -10.57 -8.37 -10.25
CA ASN A 59 -10.36 -8.10 -11.67
C ASN A 59 -11.03 -9.14 -12.60
N ASN A 60 -11.31 -10.35 -12.15
CA ASN A 60 -11.99 -11.35 -12.98
C ASN A 60 -13.51 -11.37 -12.78
N ASP A 61 -14.01 -10.75 -11.71
CA ASP A 61 -15.43 -10.66 -11.39
C ASP A 61 -16.09 -9.45 -12.07
N LYS A 62 -17.12 -9.71 -12.88
CA LYS A 62 -17.86 -8.66 -13.60
C LYS A 62 -18.73 -7.81 -12.67
N LEU A 63 -19.30 -8.40 -11.63
CA LEU A 63 -20.17 -7.70 -10.67
C LEU A 63 -19.35 -6.76 -9.80
N MET A 64 -18.17 -7.21 -9.35
CA MET A 64 -17.26 -6.38 -8.54
C MET A 64 -16.72 -5.16 -9.30
N LYS A 65 -16.71 -5.22 -10.63
CA LYS A 65 -16.32 -4.10 -11.51
C LYS A 65 -17.46 -3.18 -11.91
N ALA A 66 -18.71 -3.59 -11.71
CA ALA A 66 -19.87 -2.92 -12.31
C ALA A 66 -20.19 -1.57 -11.65
N THR A 67 -19.82 -1.39 -10.38
CA THR A 67 -20.22 -0.23 -9.57
C THR A 67 -19.24 0.94 -9.69
N SER A 68 -17.94 0.68 -9.49
CA SER A 68 -16.88 1.69 -9.55
C SER A 68 -15.51 1.00 -9.59
N SER A 69 -14.54 1.59 -10.30
CA SER A 69 -13.15 1.11 -10.26
C SER A 69 -12.51 1.27 -8.87
N ASN A 70 -12.98 2.26 -8.10
CA ASN A 70 -12.46 2.65 -6.79
C ASN A 70 -13.14 1.92 -5.61
N CYS A 71 -13.99 0.94 -5.91
CA CYS A 71 -14.69 0.14 -4.90
C CYS A 71 -14.34 -1.34 -5.04
N PHE A 72 -14.38 -2.04 -3.91
CA PHE A 72 -14.45 -3.48 -3.82
C PHE A 72 -15.91 -3.85 -3.48
N GLY A 73 -16.73 -4.10 -4.51
CA GLY A 73 -18.18 -4.25 -4.34
C GLY A 73 -18.84 -2.92 -3.97
N ASP A 74 -19.40 -2.84 -2.76
CA ASP A 74 -20.03 -1.65 -2.17
C ASP A 74 -19.13 -0.89 -1.19
N MET A 75 -17.92 -1.39 -0.92
CA MET A 75 -16.93 -0.76 -0.03
C MET A 75 -15.87 0.01 -0.84
N PRO A 76 -15.44 1.22 -0.43
CA PRO A 76 -14.27 1.87 -1.03
C PRO A 76 -13.02 0.97 -0.93
N GLU A 77 -12.27 0.82 -2.02
CA GLU A 77 -11.09 -0.07 -2.06
C GLU A 77 -10.01 0.35 -1.06
N ILE A 78 -9.85 1.65 -0.84
CA ILE A 78 -8.96 2.19 0.21
C ILE A 78 -9.37 1.67 1.59
N THR A 79 -10.65 1.71 1.94
CA THR A 79 -11.17 1.19 3.21
C THR A 79 -10.91 -0.30 3.33
N PHE A 80 -11.18 -1.07 2.28
CA PHE A 80 -10.91 -2.51 2.25
C PHE A 80 -9.43 -2.84 2.52
N ASN A 81 -8.52 -2.10 1.89
CA ASN A 81 -7.07 -2.23 2.11
C ASN A 81 -6.65 -1.80 3.53
N HIS A 82 -7.23 -0.71 4.05
CA HIS A 82 -7.01 -0.25 5.42
C HIS A 82 -7.45 -1.28 6.45
N ASP A 83 -8.61 -1.91 6.26
CA ASP A 83 -9.14 -2.93 7.16
C ASP A 83 -8.22 -4.15 7.24
N PHE A 84 -7.60 -4.55 6.13
CA PHE A 84 -6.57 -5.59 6.13
C PHE A 84 -5.39 -5.21 7.03
N TRP A 85 -4.87 -3.98 6.92
CA TRP A 85 -3.75 -3.53 7.75
C TRP A 85 -4.14 -3.39 9.22
N ILE A 86 -5.33 -2.88 9.52
CA ILE A 86 -5.86 -2.84 10.89
C ILE A 86 -5.94 -4.25 11.48
N GLN A 87 -6.43 -5.24 10.74
CA GLN A 87 -6.51 -6.62 11.20
C GLN A 87 -5.13 -7.23 11.44
N MET A 88 -4.20 -7.08 10.48
CA MET A 88 -2.84 -7.61 10.58
C MET A 88 -2.10 -6.97 11.77
N ALA A 89 -2.12 -5.65 11.87
CA ALA A 89 -1.50 -4.94 12.97
C ALA A 89 -2.16 -5.29 14.32
N SER A 90 -3.50 -5.34 14.41
CA SER A 90 -4.18 -5.73 15.67
C SER A 90 -3.79 -7.15 16.12
N THR A 91 -3.54 -8.05 15.17
CA THR A 91 -3.14 -9.44 15.46
C THR A 91 -1.70 -9.52 15.98
N PHE A 92 -0.78 -8.73 15.42
CA PHE A 92 0.66 -8.87 15.69
C PHE A 92 1.28 -7.77 16.56
N ASN A 93 0.60 -6.64 16.79
CA ASN A 93 1.15 -5.47 17.50
C ASN A 93 1.60 -5.76 18.93
N ASN A 94 0.97 -6.73 19.61
CA ASN A 94 1.31 -7.12 20.98
C ASN A 94 2.32 -8.27 21.06
N SER A 95 2.77 -8.82 19.94
CA SER A 95 3.74 -9.91 19.95
C SER A 95 5.17 -9.36 20.09
N GLN A 96 5.76 -9.55 21.27
CA GLN A 96 7.18 -9.23 21.49
C GLN A 96 8.12 -10.17 20.73
N SER A 97 7.64 -11.37 20.35
CA SER A 97 8.43 -12.40 19.67
C SER A 97 8.11 -12.57 18.19
N ASN A 98 7.03 -11.99 17.68
CA ASN A 98 6.64 -12.06 16.26
C ASN A 98 6.23 -10.67 15.74
N PRO A 99 7.20 -9.78 15.48
CA PRO A 99 6.91 -8.46 14.90
C PRO A 99 6.38 -8.61 13.46
N TYR A 100 5.88 -7.51 12.89
CA TYR A 100 5.34 -7.50 11.54
C TYR A 100 5.95 -6.40 10.68
N PHE A 101 5.98 -6.65 9.37
CA PHE A 101 6.38 -5.71 8.33
C PHE A 101 5.26 -5.66 7.28
N GLY A 102 4.81 -4.46 6.93
CA GLY A 102 3.79 -4.24 5.90
C GLY A 102 4.28 -3.28 4.83
N PHE A 103 4.01 -3.61 3.57
CA PHE A 103 4.23 -2.71 2.43
C PHE A 103 2.95 -2.55 1.62
N SER A 104 2.42 -1.34 1.52
CA SER A 104 1.27 -1.01 0.67
C SER A 104 1.70 0.01 -0.36
N PHE A 105 1.28 -0.18 -1.61
CA PHE A 105 1.39 0.86 -2.63
C PHE A 105 0.07 0.95 -3.37
N SER A 106 -0.66 2.04 -3.09
CA SER A 106 -2.00 2.28 -3.61
C SER A 106 -1.92 3.18 -4.84
N VAL A 107 -2.46 2.73 -5.96
CA VAL A 107 -2.53 3.50 -7.21
C VAL A 107 -3.97 3.80 -7.63
N GLY A 108 -4.97 3.04 -7.15
CA GLY A 108 -6.32 3.06 -7.72
C GLY A 108 -6.98 4.44 -7.73
N LEU A 109 -6.98 5.14 -6.60
CA LEU A 109 -7.76 6.38 -6.45
C LEU A 109 -7.20 7.56 -7.26
N THR A 110 -5.88 7.73 -7.31
CA THR A 110 -5.25 8.99 -7.77
C THR A 110 -4.31 8.83 -8.96
N HIS A 111 -3.99 7.61 -9.41
CA HIS A 111 -2.96 7.42 -10.46
C HIS A 111 -3.29 8.14 -11.77
N ASP A 112 -4.56 8.09 -12.20
CA ASP A 112 -5.01 8.70 -13.46
C ASP A 112 -5.77 10.02 -13.26
N ASP A 113 -6.31 10.27 -12.05
CA ASP A 113 -7.04 11.50 -11.72
C ASP A 113 -6.76 11.98 -10.29
N ASN A 114 -5.87 12.97 -10.17
CA ASN A 114 -5.54 13.58 -8.88
C ASN A 114 -6.70 14.33 -8.22
N ASN A 115 -7.76 14.69 -8.96
CA ASN A 115 -8.91 15.38 -8.38
C ASN A 115 -9.69 14.47 -7.41
N LEU A 116 -9.46 13.16 -7.46
CA LEU A 116 -10.03 12.20 -6.53
C LEU A 116 -9.31 12.13 -5.19
N ALA A 117 -8.18 12.82 -5.01
CA ALA A 117 -7.41 12.78 -3.76
C ALA A 117 -8.28 13.14 -2.54
N SER A 118 -9.17 14.13 -2.66
CA SER A 118 -10.08 14.54 -1.58
C SER A 118 -11.09 13.45 -1.19
N ALA A 119 -11.45 12.54 -2.11
CA ALA A 119 -12.33 11.42 -1.81
C ALA A 119 -11.68 10.38 -0.88
N GLY A 120 -10.35 10.38 -0.77
CA GLY A 120 -9.61 9.52 0.14
C GLY A 120 -9.38 10.12 1.53
N ASP A 121 -9.55 11.44 1.70
CA ASP A 121 -9.07 12.17 2.89
C ASP A 121 -9.67 11.61 4.19
N ASP A 122 -11.00 11.53 4.26
CA ASP A 122 -11.71 10.96 5.42
C ASP A 122 -11.40 9.47 5.63
N LEU A 123 -11.13 8.71 4.55
CA LEU A 123 -10.82 7.28 4.61
C LEU A 123 -9.43 7.02 5.20
N TYR A 124 -8.44 7.84 4.82
CA TYR A 124 -7.10 7.81 5.43
C TYR A 124 -7.12 8.34 6.86
N LEU A 125 -7.85 9.43 7.12
CA LEU A 125 -8.01 9.95 8.48
C LEU A 125 -8.59 8.89 9.41
N SER A 126 -9.67 8.21 8.99
CA SER A 126 -10.27 7.11 9.74
C SER A 126 -9.27 5.99 10.01
N PHE A 127 -8.47 5.58 9.03
CA PHE A 127 -7.44 4.56 9.21
C PHE A 127 -6.40 4.96 10.26
N PHE A 128 -5.85 6.17 10.17
CA PHE A 128 -4.85 6.64 11.14
C PHE A 128 -5.45 6.83 12.54
N GLN A 129 -6.71 7.27 12.65
CA GLN A 129 -7.44 7.32 13.91
C GLN A 129 -7.61 5.92 14.51
N GLN A 130 -8.00 4.93 13.71
CA GLN A 130 -8.13 3.55 14.18
C GLN A 130 -6.79 2.96 14.65
N LEU A 131 -5.69 3.23 13.95
CA LEU A 131 -4.35 2.83 14.40
C LEU A 131 -3.99 3.45 15.76
N LYS A 132 -4.38 4.72 15.98
CA LYS A 132 -4.17 5.41 17.24
C LYS A 132 -5.04 4.82 18.35
N ASP A 133 -6.34 4.68 18.11
CA ASP A 133 -7.33 4.24 19.10
C ASP A 133 -7.10 2.79 19.54
N LYS A 134 -6.58 1.94 18.64
CA LYS A 134 -6.17 0.56 18.92
C LYS A 134 -4.76 0.43 19.50
N ASN A 135 -4.10 1.55 19.82
CA ASN A 135 -2.75 1.59 20.40
C ASN A 135 -1.66 0.95 19.50
N ILE A 136 -1.89 0.88 18.19
CA ILE A 136 -0.96 0.28 17.21
C ILE A 136 0.24 1.20 16.98
N ILE A 137 -0.01 2.52 16.92
CA ILE A 137 1.06 3.53 16.73
C ILE A 137 2.12 3.49 17.83
N ASN A 138 1.81 2.94 19.00
CA ASN A 138 2.75 2.90 20.13
C ASN A 138 3.86 1.85 19.97
N ASN A 139 3.78 0.95 18.98
CA ASN A 139 4.83 -0.02 18.71
C ASN A 139 5.12 -0.18 17.21
N THR A 140 4.74 0.82 16.40
CA THR A 140 4.83 0.76 14.94
C THR A 140 5.46 2.04 14.40
N VAL A 141 6.46 1.90 13.53
CA VAL A 141 6.93 3.01 12.70
C VAL A 141 6.13 3.00 11.40
N ILE A 142 5.46 4.11 11.09
CA ILE A 142 4.68 4.26 9.86
C ILE A 142 5.45 5.16 8.91
N ILE A 143 5.64 4.67 7.68
CA ILE A 143 6.18 5.46 6.57
C ILE A 143 5.04 5.64 5.58
N PHE A 144 4.52 6.87 5.47
CA PHE A 144 3.48 7.23 4.51
C PHE A 144 4.10 8.08 3.41
N PHE A 145 4.01 7.65 2.16
CA PHE A 145 4.77 8.28 1.09
C PHE A 145 4.08 8.24 -0.28
N SER A 146 4.53 9.10 -1.18
CA SER A 146 4.27 9.07 -2.63
C SER A 146 5.59 9.00 -3.39
N ASP A 147 5.57 8.40 -4.58
CA ASP A 147 6.73 8.31 -5.47
C ASP A 147 6.88 9.53 -6.38
N HIS A 148 5.77 10.16 -6.76
CA HIS A 148 5.72 11.40 -7.53
C HIS A 148 4.36 12.11 -7.41
N GLY A 149 4.30 13.39 -7.80
CA GLY A 149 3.04 14.10 -8.08
C GLY A 149 2.51 13.82 -9.50
N GLN A 150 1.72 14.72 -10.07
CA GLN A 150 1.11 14.50 -11.40
C GLN A 150 2.15 14.31 -12.53
N ARG A 151 2.20 13.11 -13.10
CA ARG A 151 3.16 12.76 -14.17
C ARG A 151 2.62 12.92 -15.60
N TYR A 152 1.32 13.03 -15.77
CA TYR A 152 0.69 13.11 -17.10
C TYR A 152 -0.33 14.26 -17.21
N GLY A 153 -0.59 14.68 -18.44
CA GLY A 153 -1.54 15.74 -18.76
C GLY A 153 -0.92 17.14 -18.86
N PRO A 154 -1.73 18.15 -19.26
CA PRO A 154 -1.26 19.50 -19.57
C PRO A 154 -0.57 20.19 -18.40
N THR A 155 -0.97 19.88 -17.16
CA THR A 155 -0.39 20.45 -15.94
C THR A 155 1.12 20.26 -15.90
N ARG A 156 1.63 19.08 -16.30
CA ARG A 156 3.07 18.76 -16.30
C ARG A 156 3.91 19.71 -17.16
N SER A 157 3.32 20.28 -18.21
CA SER A 157 4.02 21.23 -19.10
C SER A 157 4.19 22.63 -18.49
N THR A 158 3.55 22.91 -17.35
CA THR A 158 3.74 24.14 -16.58
C THR A 158 4.95 24.04 -15.65
N TYR A 159 5.50 25.18 -15.21
CA TYR A 159 6.59 25.20 -14.22
C TYR A 159 6.22 24.45 -12.93
N ASN A 160 5.02 24.71 -12.39
CA ASN A 160 4.53 24.05 -11.19
C ASN A 160 4.34 22.54 -11.40
N GLY A 161 3.81 22.11 -12.55
CA GLY A 161 3.66 20.70 -12.86
C GLY A 161 4.99 19.97 -13.05
N MET A 162 6.03 20.65 -13.55
CA MET A 162 7.38 20.08 -13.61
C MET A 162 7.96 19.83 -12.22
N ILE A 163 7.72 20.74 -11.27
CA ILE A 163 8.08 20.54 -9.86
C ILE A 163 7.25 19.38 -9.30
N GLU A 164 5.93 19.45 -9.40
CA GLU A 164 4.99 18.45 -8.88
C GLU A 164 5.32 17.03 -9.35
N SER A 165 5.61 16.84 -10.64
CA SER A 165 5.99 15.53 -11.20
C SER A 165 7.28 14.93 -10.62
N ARG A 166 8.06 15.71 -9.87
CA ARG A 166 9.34 15.35 -9.25
C ARG A 166 9.32 15.49 -7.73
N THR A 167 8.15 15.70 -7.14
CA THR A 167 7.98 15.88 -5.69
C THR A 167 7.41 14.59 -5.08
N PRO A 168 8.26 13.61 -4.72
CA PRO A 168 7.83 12.59 -3.77
C PRO A 168 7.57 13.25 -2.43
N TYR A 169 6.66 12.68 -1.64
CA TYR A 169 6.38 13.13 -0.29
C TYR A 169 6.56 11.97 0.67
N VAL A 170 7.12 12.22 1.86
CA VAL A 170 7.38 11.17 2.87
C VAL A 170 7.08 11.73 4.25
N PHE A 171 6.25 11.02 5.00
CA PHE A 171 6.05 11.21 6.42
C PHE A 171 6.58 10.00 7.17
N LEU A 172 7.37 10.27 8.20
CA LEU A 172 7.86 9.27 9.15
C LEU A 172 7.16 9.51 10.49
N VAL A 173 6.33 8.57 10.89
CA VAL A 173 5.64 8.60 12.18
C VAL A 173 6.25 7.52 13.07
N PHE A 174 6.95 7.96 14.10
CA PHE A 174 7.56 7.08 15.09
C PHE A 174 6.62 6.89 16.29
N PRO A 175 6.79 5.80 17.06
CA PRO A 175 6.09 5.66 18.32
C PRO A 175 6.30 6.88 19.23
N PRO A 176 5.28 7.35 19.98
CA PRO A 176 5.39 8.54 20.83
C PRO A 176 6.49 8.49 21.89
N TRP A 177 6.99 7.30 22.25
CA TRP A 177 8.12 7.15 23.16
C TRP A 177 9.49 7.27 22.48
N PHE A 178 9.57 7.23 21.15
CA PHE A 178 10.84 7.25 20.40
C PHE A 178 11.62 8.56 20.61
N HIS A 179 10.93 9.71 20.62
CA HIS A 179 11.54 11.03 20.80
C HIS A 179 11.87 11.39 22.26
N ARG A 180 11.47 10.55 23.22
CA ARG A 180 11.69 10.78 24.66
C ARG A 180 12.98 10.15 25.17
N LYS A 181 13.86 9.73 24.26
CA LYS A 181 15.18 9.15 24.54
C LYS A 181 16.28 10.07 24.07
#